data_AF-A0A7C5I7Y5-F1
#
_entry.id   AF-A0A7C5I7Y5-F1
#
_cell.length_a   1.000
_cell.length_b   1.000
_cell.length_c   1.000
_cell.angle_alpha   90.00
_cell.angle_beta   90.00
_cell.angle_gamma   90.00
#
_symmetry.space_group_name_H-M   'P 1'
#
loop_
_entity.id
_entity.type
_entity.pdbx_description
1 polymer ?
#
loop_
_entity_poly.entity_id
_entity_poly.type
_entity_poly.pdbx_seq_one_letter_code
_entity_poly.pdbx_strand_id
1 'polypeptide(L)'
;TLQLRSEPRIFFAGQICGVEGYVESVATGLAAGRHAADLLRGQAPRPFPRQTALGSLCAYVSGAEAAGFQPANITFDLLPPLEESVRHALRHDKRARHAEVCRRALRSLEEYLEENVQVRR
;
A
#
# COMPACT_ATOMS: atom_id res chain seq x y z
N THR A 1 6.37 -3.38 5.02
CA THR A 1 6.64 -2.23 5.90
C THR A 1 7.78 -1.34 5.40
N LEU A 2 8.34 -1.58 4.21
CA LEU A 2 9.50 -0.85 3.67
C LEU A 2 10.79 -1.01 4.51
N GLN A 3 10.82 -2.00 5.41
CA GLN A 3 12.01 -2.40 6.15
C GLN A 3 12.93 -3.24 5.28
N LEU A 4 14.23 -3.06 5.45
CA LEU A 4 15.22 -3.99 4.93
C LEU A 4 15.08 -5.34 5.64
N ARG A 5 14.98 -6.43 4.87
CA ARG A 5 14.74 -7.79 5.42
C ARG A 5 15.86 -8.26 6.36
N SER A 6 17.12 -7.95 6.03
CA SER A 6 18.30 -8.33 6.81
C SER A 6 18.61 -7.40 7.98
N GLU A 7 18.07 -6.18 7.99
CA GLU A 7 18.27 -5.19 9.04
C GLU A 7 16.98 -4.38 9.23
N PRO A 8 16.05 -4.86 10.08
CA PRO A 8 14.71 -4.27 10.21
C PRO A 8 14.69 -2.82 10.76
N ARG A 9 15.82 -2.30 11.25
CA ARG A 9 15.96 -0.90 11.68
C ARG A 9 16.13 0.07 10.52
N ILE A 10 16.48 -0.43 9.32
CA ILE A 10 16.65 0.37 8.12
C ILE A 10 15.36 0.38 7.31
N PHE A 11 14.91 1.58 6.92
CA PHE A 11 13.73 1.80 6.10
C PHE A 11 14.09 2.51 4.80
N PHE A 12 13.40 2.17 3.71
CA PHE A 12 13.53 2.84 2.42
C PHE A 12 12.21 3.53 2.02
N ALA A 13 12.30 4.67 1.36
CA ALA A 13 11.13 5.41 0.88
C ALA A 13 11.51 6.31 -0.30
N GLY A 14 10.52 6.66 -1.13
CA GLY A 14 10.77 7.39 -2.37
C GLY A 14 11.44 6.52 -3.42
N GLN A 15 11.97 7.16 -4.45
CA GLN A 15 12.48 6.46 -5.65
C GLN A 15 13.47 5.33 -5.35
N ILE A 16 14.28 5.43 -4.29
CA ILE A 16 15.22 4.38 -3.88
C ILE A 16 14.54 3.05 -3.53
N CYS A 17 13.25 3.05 -3.15
CA CYS A 17 12.48 1.84 -2.88
C CYS A 17 11.71 1.30 -4.09
N GLY A 18 11.97 1.85 -5.29
CA GLY A 18 11.37 1.36 -6.53
C GLY A 18 10.00 1.96 -6.87
N VAL A 19 9.67 3.13 -6.34
CA VAL A 19 8.47 3.87 -6.74
C VAL A 19 8.81 5.03 -7.68
N GLU A 20 7.85 5.43 -8.51
CA GLU A 20 7.97 6.58 -9.42
C GLU A 20 6.84 7.58 -9.15
N GLY A 21 7.18 8.88 -9.12
CA GLY A 21 6.22 9.96 -8.89
C GLY A 21 6.30 10.59 -7.49
N TYR A 22 5.87 11.85 -7.41
CA TYR A 22 5.91 12.63 -6.17
C TYR A 22 4.92 12.10 -5.13
N VAL A 23 3.73 11.69 -5.56
CA VAL A 23 2.67 11.21 -4.67
C VAL A 23 3.11 9.90 -4.01
N GLU A 24 3.66 8.98 -4.79
CA GLU A 24 4.19 7.69 -4.34
C GLU A 24 5.38 7.87 -3.41
N SER A 25 6.25 8.83 -3.72
CA SER A 25 7.41 9.13 -2.87
C SER A 25 7.01 9.69 -1.51
N VAL A 26 6.05 10.62 -1.48
CA VAL A 26 5.50 11.16 -0.22
C VAL A 26 4.74 10.08 0.55
N ALA A 27 3.95 9.26 -0.13
CA ALA A 27 3.17 8.19 0.52
C ALA A 27 4.06 7.11 1.15
N THR A 28 5.12 6.68 0.45
CA THR A 28 6.10 5.74 1.00
C THR A 28 6.93 6.37 2.12
N GLY A 29 7.26 7.66 2.02
CA GLY A 29 7.91 8.42 3.11
C GLY A 29 7.07 8.45 4.38
N LEU A 30 5.77 8.77 4.26
CA LEU A 30 4.82 8.72 5.36
C LEU A 30 4.76 7.32 5.98
N ALA A 31 4.70 6.27 5.15
CA ALA A 31 4.64 4.89 5.61
C ALA A 31 5.90 4.50 6.40
N ALA A 32 7.08 4.73 5.82
CA ALA A 32 8.36 4.44 6.46
C ALA A 32 8.52 5.19 7.78
N GLY A 33 8.16 6.48 7.82
CA GLY A 33 8.21 7.29 9.04
C GLY A 33 7.27 6.76 10.13
N ARG A 34 6.04 6.38 9.78
CA ARG A 34 5.09 5.76 10.73
C ARG A 34 5.63 4.45 11.28
N HIS A 35 6.11 3.57 10.42
CA HIS A 35 6.66 2.27 10.83
C HIS A 35 7.93 2.41 11.69
N ALA A 36 8.81 3.35 11.36
CA ALA A 36 9.98 3.65 12.18
C ALA A 36 9.57 4.18 13.57
N ALA A 37 8.54 5.02 13.63
CA ALA A 37 8.02 5.53 14.89
C ALA A 37 7.34 4.44 15.74
N ASP A 38 6.68 3.46 15.12
CA ASP A 38 6.13 2.30 15.83
C ASP A 38 7.27 1.44 16.40
N LEU A 39 8.33 1.19 15.61
CA LEU A 39 9.50 0.43 16.05
C LEU A 39 10.21 1.10 17.25
N LEU A 40 10.38 2.43 17.23
CA LEU A 40 10.95 3.19 18.35
C LEU A 40 10.12 3.10 19.64
N ARG A 41 8.82 2.81 19.53
CA ARG A 41 7.93 2.58 20.68
C ARG A 41 7.87 1.11 21.11
N GLY A 42 8.70 0.24 20.54
CA GLY A 42 8.66 -1.19 20.80
C GLY A 42 7.44 -1.89 20.20
N GLN A 43 6.73 -1.25 19.26
CA GLN A 43 5.59 -1.82 18.57
C GLN A 43 6.02 -2.43 17.24
N ALA A 44 5.42 -3.56 16.86
CA ALA A 44 5.65 -4.16 15.56
C ALA A 44 5.03 -3.27 14.47
N PRO A 45 5.79 -2.83 13.44
CA PRO A 45 5.23 -2.00 12.38
C PRO A 45 4.15 -2.74 11.61
N ARG A 46 2.99 -2.11 11.47
CA ARG A 46 1.85 -2.71 10.76
C ARG A 46 1.80 -2.21 9.31
N PRO A 47 1.79 -3.09 8.29
CA PRO A 47 1.72 -2.65 6.90
C PRO A 47 0.35 -2.10 6.54
N PHE A 48 0.30 -1.15 5.59
CA PHE A 48 -0.96 -0.70 4.99
C PHE A 48 -1.68 -1.87 4.29
N PRO A 49 -3.03 -1.92 4.31
CA PRO A 49 -3.79 -3.03 3.74
C PRO A 49 -3.60 -3.15 2.23
N ARG A 50 -3.57 -4.39 1.73
CA ARG A 50 -3.34 -4.72 0.31
C ARG A 50 -4.38 -4.10 -0.63
N GLN A 51 -5.58 -3.77 -0.15
CA GLN A 51 -6.65 -3.15 -0.91
C GLN A 51 -6.41 -1.65 -1.15
N THR A 52 -5.55 -1.00 -0.35
CA THR A 52 -5.22 0.41 -0.51
C THR A 52 -4.21 0.62 -1.63
N ALA A 53 -4.18 1.83 -2.20
CA ALA A 53 -3.17 2.23 -3.20
C ALA A 53 -1.74 2.03 -2.67
N LEU A 54 -1.45 2.57 -1.48
CA LEU A 54 -0.13 2.49 -0.86
C LEU A 54 0.25 1.05 -0.49
N GLY A 55 -0.67 0.25 0.06
CA GLY A 55 -0.42 -1.15 0.37
C GLY A 55 -0.17 -2.00 -0.88
N SER A 56 -0.90 -1.72 -1.97
CA SER A 56 -0.71 -2.36 -3.27
C SER A 56 0.64 -2.04 -3.89
N LEU A 57 1.00 -0.76 -3.90
CA LEU A 57 2.30 -0.31 -4.39
C LEU A 57 3.43 -0.94 -3.60
N CYS A 58 3.35 -0.92 -2.25
CA CYS A 58 4.32 -1.58 -1.38
C CYS A 58 4.44 -3.08 -1.68
N ALA A 59 3.32 -3.77 -1.88
CA ALA A 59 3.31 -5.20 -2.19
C ALA A 59 3.97 -5.50 -3.53
N TYR A 60 3.73 -4.66 -4.55
CA TYR A 60 4.37 -4.79 -5.85
C TYR A 60 5.89 -4.61 -5.75
N VAL A 61 6.37 -3.48 -5.21
CA VAL A 61 7.81 -3.19 -5.17
C VAL A 61 8.61 -4.15 -4.28
N SER A 62 7.97 -4.72 -3.25
CA SER A 62 8.63 -5.67 -2.33
C SER A 62 8.54 -7.13 -2.75
N GLY A 63 7.70 -7.45 -3.75
CA GLY A 63 7.47 -8.79 -4.27
C GLY A 63 8.00 -9.02 -5.69
N ALA A 64 8.44 -7.98 -6.39
CA ALA A 64 8.98 -8.11 -7.73
C ALA A 64 10.32 -8.84 -7.76
N GLU A 65 10.53 -9.68 -8.78
CA GLU A 65 11.82 -10.30 -9.04
C GLU A 65 12.84 -9.23 -9.46
N ALA A 66 14.09 -9.36 -9.01
CA ALA A 66 15.13 -8.39 -9.29
C ALA A 66 15.46 -8.29 -10.79
N ALA A 67 15.28 -9.39 -11.54
CA ALA A 67 15.53 -9.43 -12.97
C ALA A 67 14.48 -8.60 -13.72
N GLY A 68 14.89 -7.46 -14.28
CA GLY A 68 14.02 -6.58 -15.06
C GLY A 68 13.07 -5.73 -14.22
N PHE A 69 13.29 -5.61 -12.90
CA PHE A 69 12.53 -4.69 -12.07
C PHE A 69 12.62 -3.25 -12.59
N GLN A 70 11.47 -2.59 -12.73
CA GLN A 70 11.36 -1.18 -13.05
C GLN A 70 10.59 -0.47 -11.94
N PRO A 71 10.96 0.78 -11.61
CA PRO A 71 10.16 1.61 -10.72
C PRO A 71 8.70 1.68 -11.18
N ALA A 72 7.77 1.77 -10.23
CA ALA A 72 6.34 1.81 -10.54
C ALA A 72 5.63 2.97 -9.85
N ASN A 73 4.69 3.58 -10.58
CA ASN A 73 3.65 4.42 -10.01
C ASN A 73 2.41 3.56 -9.69
N ILE A 74 1.43 4.13 -8.96
CA ILE A 74 0.19 3.40 -8.69
C ILE A 74 -0.71 3.34 -9.94
N THR A 75 -1.23 2.16 -10.26
CA THR A 75 -2.26 1.95 -11.27
C THR A 75 -3.39 1.07 -10.73
N PHE A 76 -4.54 1.05 -11.42
CA PHE A 76 -5.65 0.16 -11.03
C PHE A 76 -5.29 -1.33 -11.16
N ASP A 77 -4.32 -1.69 -12.00
CA ASP A 77 -3.89 -3.08 -12.19
C ASP A 77 -3.08 -3.62 -11.01
N LEU A 78 -2.49 -2.72 -10.21
CA LEU A 78 -1.82 -3.11 -8.96
C LEU A 78 -2.81 -3.40 -7.82
N LEU A 79 -4.03 -2.86 -7.88
CA LEU A 79 -5.05 -3.06 -6.87
C LEU A 79 -5.63 -4.49 -7.01
N PRO A 80 -6.05 -5.14 -5.91
CA PRO A 80 -6.66 -6.46 -6.01
C PRO A 80 -7.92 -6.41 -6.88
N PRO A 81 -8.27 -7.46 -7.62
CA PRO A 81 -9.51 -7.49 -8.38
C PRO A 81 -10.73 -7.39 -7.45
N LEU A 82 -11.85 -6.86 -7.96
CA LEU A 82 -13.15 -7.01 -7.30
C LEU A 82 -13.57 -8.48 -7.32
N GLU A 83 -14.46 -8.85 -6.39
CA GLU A 83 -15.13 -10.16 -6.40
C GLU A 83 -15.79 -10.41 -7.76
N GLU A 84 -15.80 -11.68 -8.18
CA GLU A 84 -16.25 -12.07 -9.52
C GLU A 84 -17.67 -11.57 -9.83
N SER A 85 -18.57 -11.71 -8.86
CA SER A 85 -19.96 -11.27 -8.97
C SER A 85 -20.08 -9.77 -9.24
N VAL A 86 -19.36 -8.96 -8.46
CA VAL A 86 -19.33 -7.49 -8.59
C VAL A 86 -18.65 -7.07 -9.89
N ARG A 87 -17.53 -7.71 -10.23
CA ARG A 87 -16.80 -7.44 -11.47
C ARG A 87 -17.64 -7.75 -12.71
N HIS A 88 -18.38 -8.86 -12.68
CA HIS A 88 -19.29 -9.27 -13.75
C HIS A 88 -20.49 -8.31 -13.88
N ALA A 89 -21.06 -7.87 -12.76
CA ALA A 89 -22.15 -6.89 -12.74
C ALA A 89 -21.72 -5.55 -13.34
N LEU A 90 -20.49 -5.10 -13.07
CA LEU A 90 -19.92 -3.84 -13.54
C LEU A 90 -19.05 -3.98 -14.80
N ARG A 91 -19.15 -5.09 -15.54
CA ARG A 91 -18.22 -5.39 -16.66
C ARG A 91 -18.25 -4.34 -17.77
N HIS A 92 -19.44 -3.78 -18.03
CA HIS A 92 -19.69 -2.78 -19.07
C HIS A 92 -19.53 -1.33 -18.61
N ASP A 93 -19.34 -1.10 -17.30
CA ASP A 93 -19.14 0.24 -16.74
C ASP A 93 -17.79 0.32 -16.03
N LYS A 94 -16.76 0.72 -16.79
CA LYS A 94 -15.40 0.91 -16.28
C LYS A 94 -15.36 1.95 -15.15
N ARG A 95 -16.17 3.01 -15.24
CA ARG A 95 -16.18 4.09 -14.24
C ARG A 95 -16.76 3.60 -12.93
N ALA A 96 -17.91 2.92 -12.97
CA ALA A 96 -18.50 2.31 -11.78
C ALA A 96 -17.57 1.25 -11.16
N ARG A 97 -16.91 0.42 -11.99
CA ARG A 97 -15.92 -0.55 -11.52
C ARG A 97 -14.75 0.12 -10.78
N HIS A 98 -14.17 1.18 -11.34
CA HIS A 98 -13.09 1.92 -10.69
C HIS A 98 -13.57 2.59 -9.40
N ALA A 99 -14.77 3.17 -9.39
CA ALA A 99 -15.36 3.76 -8.20
C ALA A 99 -15.54 2.73 -7.09
N GLU A 100 -15.98 1.52 -7.41
CA GLU A 100 -16.13 0.43 -6.44
C GLU A 100 -14.78 -0.06 -5.88
N VAL A 101 -13.75 -0.15 -6.74
CA VAL A 101 -12.38 -0.42 -6.29
C VAL A 101 -11.91 0.65 -5.30
N CYS A 102 -12.11 1.94 -5.62
CA CYS A 102 -11.76 3.04 -4.73
C CYS A 102 -12.54 2.99 -3.41
N ARG A 103 -13.85 2.71 -3.45
CA ARG A 103 -14.70 2.56 -2.26
C ARG A 103 -14.16 1.48 -1.32
N ARG A 104 -13.82 0.30 -1.86
CA ARG A 104 -13.23 -0.79 -1.08
C ARG A 104 -11.85 -0.42 -0.50
N ALA A 105 -11.03 0.27 -1.29
CA ALA A 105 -9.72 0.74 -0.87
C ALA A 105 -9.81 1.75 0.28
N LEU A 106 -10.70 2.75 0.17
CA LEU A 106 -10.92 3.76 1.20
C LEU A 106 -11.48 3.15 2.49
N ARG A 107 -12.47 2.25 2.39
CA ARG A 107 -12.98 1.52 3.57
C ARG A 107 -11.87 0.76 4.30
N SER A 108 -11.02 0.05 3.56
CA SER A 108 -9.90 -0.70 4.17
C SER A 108 -8.89 0.25 4.83
N LEU A 109 -8.69 1.44 4.26
CA LEU A 109 -7.82 2.47 4.86
C LEU A 109 -8.43 3.04 6.14
N GLU A 110 -9.74 3.31 6.16
CA GLU A 110 -10.47 3.77 7.34
C GLU A 110 -10.37 2.77 8.49
N GLU A 111 -10.72 1.50 8.24
CA GLU A 111 -10.59 0.40 9.21
C GLU A 111 -9.16 0.32 9.76
N TYR A 112 -8.17 0.41 8.88
CA TYR A 112 -6.76 0.45 9.27
C TYR A 112 -6.43 1.68 10.15
N LEU A 113 -6.96 2.86 9.86
CA LEU A 113 -6.68 4.04 10.67
C LEU A 113 -7.36 3.98 12.04
N GLU A 114 -8.57 3.42 12.13
CA GLU A 114 -9.33 3.28 13.38
C GLU A 114 -8.68 2.28 14.35
N GLU A 115 -8.26 1.12 13.87
CA GLU A 115 -7.54 0.13 14.68
C GLU A 115 -6.26 0.73 15.30
N ASN A 116 -5.56 1.61 14.57
CA ASN A 116 -4.38 2.29 15.09
C ASN A 116 -4.71 3.28 16.23
N VAL A 117 -5.90 3.87 16.24
CA VAL A 117 -6.34 4.78 17.32
C VAL A 117 -6.70 3.98 18.56
N GLN A 118 -7.35 2.82 18.39
CA GLN A 118 -7.78 1.96 19.50
C GLN A 118 -6.61 1.28 20.21
N VAL A 119 -5.57 0.85 19.48
CA VAL A 119 -4.36 0.27 20.08
C VAL A 119 -3.52 1.30 20.86
N ARG A 120 -3.75 2.61 20.62
CA ARG A 120 -3.01 3.71 21.25
C ARG A 120 -3.74 4.34 22.46
N ARG A 121 -4.94 3.86 22.80
CA ARG A 121 -5.67 4.22 24.02
C ARG A 121 -5.46 3.15 25.09
#